data_AF-A0A2T7WZ19-F1
#
_entry.id   AF-A0A2T7WZ19-F1
#
_cell.length_a   1.000
_cell.length_b   1.000
_cell.length_c   1.000
_cell.angle_alpha   90.00
_cell.angle_beta   90.00
_cell.angle_gamma   90.00
#
_symmetry.space_group_name_H-M   'P 1'
#
loop_
_entity.id
_entity.type
_entity.pdbx_description
1 polymer ?
#
loop_
_entity_poly.entity_id
_entity_poly.type
_entity_poly.pdbx_seq_one_letter_code
_entity_poly.pdbx_strand_id
1 'polypeptide(L)'
;MDPRLALVALVHGALLGIGGWLIMIDVRTHRLPDRIVLPTLASLILLVVIDAAVAGQSAPTIRALLGMLVLGGFYALLRLISRSGMGGGDVKLAAVIGLVLGWHGWQQLAIGAASAFVLGALFALALILLRRADGTTRIAFGPWMIAGALLGVLVG
;
A
#
# COMPACT_ATOMS: atom_id res chain seq x y z
N MET A 1 -22.39 5.03 18.24
CA MET A 1 -21.24 4.52 17.47
C MET A 1 -20.20 5.62 17.48
N ASP A 2 -19.03 5.39 18.06
CA ASP A 2 -17.99 6.41 18.10
C ASP A 2 -17.55 6.71 16.66
N PRO A 3 -17.59 7.97 16.22
CA PRO A 3 -17.31 8.32 14.81
C PRO A 3 -15.91 7.89 14.39
N ARG A 4 -14.96 7.90 15.33
CA ARG A 4 -13.60 7.43 15.12
C ARG A 4 -13.52 5.91 14.88
N LEU A 5 -14.32 5.10 15.57
CA LEU A 5 -14.38 3.65 15.33
C LEU A 5 -14.94 3.35 13.94
N ALA A 6 -15.93 4.12 13.48
CA ALA A 6 -16.46 3.99 12.13
C ALA A 6 -15.40 4.32 11.07
N LEU A 7 -14.59 5.37 11.27
CA LEU A 7 -13.47 5.73 10.39
C LEU A 7 -12.42 4.61 10.32
N VAL A 8 -11.99 4.10 11.48
CA VAL A 8 -11.07 2.97 11.57
C VAL A 8 -11.63 1.77 10.80
N ALA A 9 -12.88 1.40 11.04
CA ALA A 9 -13.53 0.28 10.37
C ALA A 9 -13.59 0.47 8.84
N LEU A 10 -13.87 1.69 8.37
CA LEU A 10 -13.90 2.00 6.93
C LEU A 10 -12.53 1.87 6.29
N VAL A 11 -11.47 2.37 6.93
CA VAL A 11 -10.10 2.28 6.41
C VAL A 11 -9.65 0.81 6.31
N HIS A 12 -9.88 0.01 7.35
CA HIS A 12 -9.50 -1.41 7.36
C HIS A 12 -10.38 -2.24 6.41
N GLY A 13 -11.68 -1.94 6.35
CA GLY A 13 -12.60 -2.56 5.41
C GLY A 13 -12.22 -2.26 3.96
N ALA A 14 -11.79 -1.03 3.66
CA ALA A 14 -11.26 -0.67 2.35
C ALA A 14 -9.95 -1.41 2.04
N LEU A 15 -9.02 -1.50 3.00
CA LEU A 15 -7.77 -2.23 2.84
C LEU A 15 -8.00 -3.71 2.54
N LEU A 16 -8.94 -4.37 3.24
CA LEU A 16 -9.27 -5.77 3.01
C LEU A 16 -10.07 -5.98 1.73
N GLY A 17 -11.13 -5.19 1.51
CA GLY A 17 -12.04 -5.35 0.38
C GLY A 17 -11.44 -4.87 -0.94
N ILE A 18 -11.06 -3.59 -1.03
CA ILE A 18 -10.45 -3.02 -2.24
C ILE A 18 -9.06 -3.61 -2.45
N GLY A 19 -8.29 -3.81 -1.38
CA GLY A 19 -7.00 -4.50 -1.48
C GLY A 19 -7.16 -5.90 -2.05
N GLY A 20 -8.06 -6.73 -1.50
CA GLY A 20 -8.36 -8.06 -2.04
C GLY A 20 -8.76 -8.04 -3.53
N TRP A 21 -9.57 -7.06 -3.94
CA TRP A 21 -9.93 -6.90 -5.36
C TRP A 21 -8.73 -6.52 -6.23
N LEU A 22 -7.88 -5.60 -5.77
CA LEU A 22 -6.66 -5.21 -6.46
C LEU A 22 -5.66 -6.36 -6.57
N ILE A 23 -5.56 -7.22 -5.54
CA ILE A 23 -4.75 -8.46 -5.60
C ILE A 23 -5.22 -9.34 -6.76
N MET A 24 -6.53 -9.58 -6.88
CA MET A 24 -7.07 -10.42 -7.94
C MET A 24 -6.81 -9.84 -9.34
N ILE A 25 -6.92 -8.53 -9.49
CA ILE A 25 -6.64 -7.86 -10.77
C ILE A 25 -5.15 -7.91 -11.08
N ASP A 26 -4.28 -7.65 -10.11
CA ASP A 26 -2.84 -7.60 -10.31
C ASP A 26 -2.27 -8.98 -10.65
N VAL A 27 -2.71 -10.03 -9.96
CA VAL A 27 -2.31 -11.42 -10.26
C VAL A 27 -2.72 -11.84 -11.67
N ARG A 28 -3.86 -11.37 -12.18
CA ARG A 28 -4.37 -11.75 -13.51
C ARG A 28 -3.81 -10.91 -14.64
N THR A 29 -3.52 -9.63 -14.38
CA THR A 29 -3.27 -8.64 -15.43
C THR A 29 -1.96 -7.87 -15.28
N HIS A 30 -1.24 -8.06 -14.17
CA HIS A 30 -0.04 -7.29 -13.80
C HIS A 30 -0.26 -5.78 -13.90
N ARG A 31 -1.47 -5.34 -13.53
CA ARG A 31 -1.90 -3.94 -13.60
C ARG A 31 -2.76 -3.63 -12.39
N LEU A 32 -2.58 -2.41 -11.88
CA LEU A 32 -3.44 -1.81 -10.88
C LEU A 32 -4.19 -0.63 -11.53
N PRO A 33 -5.51 -0.73 -11.71
CA PRO A 33 -6.27 0.24 -12.50
C PRO A 33 -6.46 1.56 -11.74
N ASP A 34 -6.12 2.65 -12.41
CA ASP A 34 -6.28 4.02 -11.89
C ASP A 34 -7.71 4.32 -11.44
N ARG A 35 -8.70 3.75 -12.14
CA ARG A 35 -10.13 3.89 -11.83
C ARG A 35 -10.52 3.33 -10.45
N ILE A 36 -9.66 2.51 -9.83
CA ILE A 36 -9.85 2.00 -8.48
C ILE A 36 -8.87 2.68 -7.52
N VAL A 37 -7.59 2.75 -7.88
CA VAL A 37 -6.54 3.24 -6.97
C VAL A 37 -6.68 4.74 -6.69
N LEU A 38 -6.97 5.57 -7.70
CA LEU A 38 -7.07 7.03 -7.50
C LEU A 38 -8.31 7.44 -6.69
N PRO A 39 -9.52 6.90 -6.95
CA PRO A 39 -10.66 7.14 -6.06
C PRO A 39 -10.40 6.67 -4.63
N THR A 40 -9.75 5.51 -4.46
CA THR A 40 -9.37 5.01 -3.12
C THR A 40 -8.46 5.99 -2.40
N LEU A 41 -7.43 6.51 -3.09
CA LEU A 41 -6.54 7.52 -2.52
C LEU A 41 -7.30 8.79 -2.12
N ALA A 42 -8.15 9.30 -3.00
CA ALA A 42 -8.93 10.51 -2.74
C ALA A 42 -9.89 10.33 -1.54
N SER A 43 -10.58 9.18 -1.47
CA SER A 43 -11.45 8.84 -0.34
C SER A 43 -10.68 8.74 0.97
N LEU A 44 -9.49 8.12 0.98
CA LEU A 44 -8.68 8.00 2.19
C LEU A 44 -8.13 9.35 2.66
N ILE A 45 -7.72 10.23 1.74
CA ILE A 45 -7.31 11.60 2.10
C ILE A 45 -8.47 12.32 2.78
N LEU A 46 -9.68 12.21 2.20
CA LEU A 46 -10.88 12.80 2.81
C LEU A 46 -11.15 12.24 4.21
N LEU A 47 -11.06 10.91 4.39
CA LEU A 47 -11.28 10.26 5.68
C LEU A 47 -10.26 10.72 6.73
N VAL A 48 -8.99 10.86 6.37
CA VAL A 48 -7.93 11.33 7.29
C VAL A 48 -8.11 12.81 7.65
N VAL A 49 -8.66 13.64 6.75
CA VAL A 49 -9.02 15.03 7.07
C VAL A 49 -10.22 15.08 8.02
N ILE A 50 -11.23 14.24 7.78
CA ILE A 50 -12.39 14.11 8.69
C ILE A 50 -11.93 13.63 10.07
N ASP A 51 -11.02 12.66 10.15
CA ASP A 51 -10.45 12.17 11.42
C ASP A 51 -9.79 13.30 12.21
N ALA A 52 -8.98 14.15 11.56
CA ALA A 52 -8.38 15.32 12.22
C ALA A 52 -9.42 16.30 12.77
N ALA A 53 -10.49 16.56 12.01
CA ALA A 53 -11.57 17.45 12.44
C ALA A 53 -12.35 16.88 13.63
N VAL A 54 -12.59 15.57 13.66
CA VAL A 54 -13.33 14.88 14.73
C VAL A 54 -12.46 14.69 15.98
N ALA A 55 -11.20 14.32 15.83
CA ALA A 55 -10.27 14.05 16.93
C ALA A 55 -9.60 15.30 17.50
N GLY A 56 -9.68 16.44 16.79
CA GLY A 56 -9.00 17.69 17.16
C GLY A 56 -7.47 17.60 17.08
N GLN A 57 -6.94 16.64 16.32
CA GLN A 57 -5.50 16.34 16.24
C GLN A 57 -5.04 16.32 14.79
N SER A 58 -4.07 17.16 14.45
CA SER A 58 -3.50 17.22 13.09
C SER A 58 -2.30 16.28 12.88
N ALA A 59 -1.66 15.82 13.96
CA ALA A 59 -0.45 15.01 13.88
C ALA A 59 -0.62 13.71 13.07
N PRO A 60 -1.70 12.90 13.25
CA PRO A 60 -1.91 11.70 12.45
C PRO A 60 -2.11 12.00 10.96
N THR A 61 -2.81 13.10 10.63
CA THR A 61 -3.05 13.53 9.26
C THR A 61 -1.79 14.00 8.57
N ILE A 62 -0.97 14.80 9.25
CA ILE A 62 0.34 15.22 8.72
C ILE A 62 1.21 13.98 8.46
N ARG A 63 1.27 13.05 9.42
CA ARG A 63 2.04 11.83 9.28
C ARG A 63 1.52 10.93 8.15
N ALA A 64 0.21 10.84 7.96
CA ALA A 64 -0.40 10.14 6.83
C ALA A 64 0.05 10.74 5.49
N LEU A 65 -0.07 12.07 5.34
CA LEU A 65 0.35 12.76 4.11
C LEU A 65 1.85 12.62 3.85
N LEU A 66 2.67 12.67 4.90
CA LEU A 66 4.10 12.40 4.79
C LEU A 66 4.36 10.94 4.41
N GLY A 67 3.66 9.97 5.01
CA GLY A 67 3.77 8.55 4.66
C GLY A 67 3.41 8.28 3.20
N MET A 68 2.35 8.93 2.70
CA MET A 68 1.95 8.91 1.28
C MET A 68 3.08 9.41 0.38
N LEU A 69 3.68 10.56 0.71
CA LEU A 69 4.76 11.16 -0.08
C LEU A 69 6.05 10.33 0.01
N VAL A 70 6.40 9.82 1.18
CA VAL A 70 7.60 9.01 1.40
C VAL A 70 7.51 7.70 0.62
N LEU A 71 6.43 6.94 0.80
CA LEU A 71 6.32 5.63 0.17
C LEU A 71 6.01 5.76 -1.33
N GLY A 72 5.08 6.65 -1.70
CA GLY A 72 4.78 6.94 -3.10
C GLY A 72 5.98 7.51 -3.85
N GLY A 73 6.70 8.45 -3.24
CA GLY A 73 7.93 9.04 -3.79
C GLY A 73 9.06 8.02 -3.92
N PHE A 74 9.24 7.14 -2.93
CA PHE A 74 10.20 6.05 -3.00
C PHE A 74 9.93 5.12 -4.18
N TYR A 75 8.68 4.67 -4.37
CA TYR A 75 8.31 3.83 -5.50
C TYR A 75 8.40 4.59 -6.83
N ALA A 76 8.06 5.88 -6.86
CA ALA A 76 8.25 6.72 -8.04
C ALA A 76 9.73 6.80 -8.44
N LEU A 77 10.63 6.95 -7.47
CA LEU A 77 12.07 6.95 -7.69
C LEU A 77 12.56 5.59 -8.20
N LEU A 78 12.10 4.49 -7.61
CA LEU A 78 12.40 3.13 -8.09
C LEU A 78 11.96 2.94 -9.55
N ARG A 79 10.75 3.42 -9.90
CA ARG A 79 10.25 3.38 -11.28
C ARG A 79 11.08 4.25 -12.24
N LEU A 80 11.61 5.39 -11.79
CA LEU A 80 12.47 6.25 -12.61
C LEU A 80 13.83 5.60 -12.89
N ILE A 81 14.43 4.96 -11.88
CA ILE A 81 15.70 4.26 -11.98
C ILE A 81 15.54 2.95 -12.77
N SER A 82 14.48 2.19 -12.51
CA SER A 82 14.18 0.91 -13.14
C SER A 82 12.87 0.98 -13.94
N ARG A 83 12.93 1.63 -15.11
CA ARG A 83 11.76 1.88 -15.98
C ARG A 83 11.01 0.62 -16.39
N SER A 84 11.68 -0.53 -16.44
CA SER A 84 11.08 -1.83 -16.79
C SER A 84 10.72 -2.69 -15.57
N GLY A 85 11.22 -2.35 -14.37
CA GLY A 85 11.09 -3.19 -13.18
C GLY A 85 9.85 -2.92 -12.33
N MET A 86 9.25 -1.72 -12.42
CA MET A 86 8.12 -1.34 -11.56
C MET A 86 7.00 -0.65 -12.33
N GLY A 87 5.75 -1.09 -12.10
CA GLY A 87 4.58 -0.54 -12.75
C GLY A 87 4.19 0.84 -12.21
N GLY A 88 3.57 1.68 -13.06
CA GLY A 88 2.99 2.94 -12.59
C GLY A 88 1.83 2.75 -11.59
N GLY A 89 1.19 1.58 -11.61
CA GLY A 89 0.17 1.18 -10.65
C GLY A 89 0.73 0.99 -9.24
N ASP A 90 1.91 0.36 -9.12
CA ASP A 90 2.57 0.11 -7.83
C ASP A 90 2.91 1.43 -7.13
N VAL A 91 3.36 2.44 -7.88
CA VAL A 91 3.64 3.78 -7.33
C VAL A 91 2.40 4.41 -6.69
N LYS A 92 1.23 4.26 -7.32
CA LYS A 92 -0.02 4.81 -6.81
C LYS A 92 -0.54 4.02 -5.61
N LEU A 93 -0.42 2.70 -5.65
CA LEU A 93 -0.75 1.85 -4.52
C LEU A 93 0.19 2.11 -3.33
N ALA A 94 1.47 2.38 -3.58
CA ALA A 94 2.43 2.78 -2.55
C ALA A 94 2.02 4.10 -1.87
N ALA A 95 1.50 5.07 -2.61
CA ALA A 95 0.94 6.28 -2.03
C ALA A 95 -0.27 5.99 -1.14
N VAL A 96 -1.19 5.12 -1.58
CA VAL A 96 -2.35 4.67 -0.79
C VAL A 96 -1.91 3.97 0.50
N ILE A 97 -1.00 3.00 0.41
CA ILE A 97 -0.49 2.26 1.56
C ILE A 97 0.29 3.18 2.50
N GLY A 98 1.10 4.08 1.95
CA GLY A 98 1.86 5.05 2.73
C GLY A 98 0.97 5.99 3.52
N LEU A 99 -0.17 6.41 2.93
CA LEU A 99 -1.19 7.21 3.61
C LEU A 99 -1.79 6.45 4.79
N VAL A 100 -2.23 5.20 4.57
CA VAL A 100 -2.86 4.37 5.61
C VAL A 100 -1.88 4.07 6.73
N LEU A 101 -0.69 3.57 6.41
CA LEU A 101 0.30 3.21 7.42
C LEU A 101 0.84 4.45 8.15
N GLY A 102 1.07 5.55 7.44
CA GLY A 102 1.46 6.82 8.04
C GLY A 102 0.40 7.36 8.99
N TRP A 103 -0.88 7.16 8.71
CA TRP A 103 -1.96 7.52 9.65
C TRP A 103 -1.82 6.73 10.97
N HIS A 104 -1.52 5.43 10.91
CA HIS A 104 -1.26 4.61 12.09
C HIS A 104 0.04 4.99 12.83
N GLY A 105 1.16 5.12 12.12
CA GLY A 105 2.45 5.45 12.72
C GLY A 105 3.66 5.15 11.85
N TRP A 106 4.80 5.69 12.27
CA TRP A 106 6.07 5.50 11.56
C TRP A 106 6.54 4.04 11.63
N GLN A 107 6.25 3.36 12.74
CA GLN A 107 6.58 1.95 12.92
C GLN A 107 5.78 1.07 11.96
N GLN A 108 4.48 1.30 11.85
CA GLN A 108 3.58 0.61 10.92
C GLN A 108 4.01 0.86 9.46
N LEU A 109 4.37 2.11 9.12
CA LEU A 109 4.90 2.46 7.80
C LEU A 109 6.19 1.70 7.49
N ALA A 110 7.16 1.71 8.41
CA ALA A 110 8.44 1.04 8.21
C ALA A 110 8.29 -0.47 8.08
N ILE A 111 7.56 -1.11 9.01
CA ILE A 111 7.32 -2.56 9.00
C ILE A 111 6.54 -2.95 7.76
N GLY A 112 5.48 -2.20 7.40
CA GLY A 112 4.66 -2.55 6.25
C GLY A 112 5.39 -2.39 4.93
N ALA A 113 6.17 -1.32 4.76
CA ALA A 113 7.00 -1.11 3.59
C ALA A 113 8.09 -2.19 3.46
N ALA A 114 8.81 -2.49 4.54
CA ALA A 114 9.85 -3.53 4.53
C ALA A 114 9.25 -4.92 4.25
N SER A 115 8.12 -5.24 4.88
CA SER A 115 7.44 -6.53 4.72
C SER A 115 7.01 -6.77 3.27
N ALA A 116 6.59 -5.73 2.54
CA ALA A 116 6.24 -5.86 1.13
C ALA A 116 7.42 -6.37 0.29
N PHE A 117 8.61 -5.79 0.49
CA PHE A 117 9.82 -6.22 -0.22
C PHE A 117 10.30 -7.59 0.23
N VAL A 118 10.29 -7.88 1.53
CA VAL A 118 10.70 -9.19 2.06
C VAL A 118 9.81 -10.29 1.53
N LEU A 119 8.48 -10.14 1.61
CA LEU A 119 7.54 -11.14 1.13
C LEU A 119 7.64 -11.33 -0.39
N GLY A 120 7.72 -10.25 -1.15
CA GLY A 120 7.88 -10.31 -2.60
C GLY A 120 9.19 -10.99 -3.02
N ALA A 121 10.30 -10.69 -2.33
CA ALA A 121 11.59 -11.31 -2.58
C ALA A 121 11.60 -12.80 -2.23
N LEU A 122 11.02 -13.19 -1.09
CA LEU A 122 10.89 -14.60 -0.70
C LEU A 122 10.06 -15.39 -1.71
N PHE A 123 8.96 -14.80 -2.20
CA PHE A 123 8.14 -15.44 -3.22
C PHE A 123 8.87 -15.59 -4.56
N ALA A 124 9.56 -14.53 -5.01
CA ALA A 124 10.37 -14.58 -6.22
C ALA A 124 11.47 -15.64 -6.11
N LEU A 125 12.17 -15.70 -4.98
CA LEU A 125 13.19 -16.70 -4.69
C LEU A 125 12.61 -18.12 -4.72
N ALA A 126 11.45 -18.34 -4.08
CA ALA A 126 10.79 -19.64 -4.10
C ALA A 126 10.44 -20.09 -5.53
N LEU A 127 9.93 -19.19 -6.37
CA LEU A 127 9.65 -19.51 -7.78
C LEU A 127 10.91 -19.88 -8.56
N ILE A 128 12.02 -19.18 -8.34
CA ILE A 128 13.30 -19.48 -8.98
C ILE A 128 13.83 -20.84 -8.52
N LEU A 129 13.80 -21.13 -7.21
CA LEU A 129 14.25 -22.41 -6.65
C LEU A 129 13.40 -23.58 -7.16
N LEU A 130 12.09 -23.36 -7.33
CA LEU A 130 11.17 -24.33 -7.92
C LEU A 130 11.27 -24.43 -9.45
N ARG A 131 12.18 -23.66 -10.08
CA ARG A 131 12.36 -23.57 -11.54
C ARG A 131 11.07 -23.18 -12.29
N ARG A 132 10.21 -22.40 -11.63
CA ARG A 132 8.95 -21.88 -12.19
C ARG A 132 9.06 -20.43 -12.69
N ALA A 133 10.18 -19.76 -12.40
CA ALA A 133 10.49 -18.42 -12.88
C ALA A 133 12.01 -18.27 -13.08
N ASP A 134 12.40 -17.27 -13.86
CA ASP A 134 13.77 -16.83 -14.03
C ASP A 134 13.92 -15.33 -13.71
N GLY A 135 15.12 -14.78 -13.84
CA GLY A 135 15.41 -13.37 -13.56
C GLY A 135 14.70 -12.35 -14.48
N THR A 136 14.01 -12.82 -15.52
CA THR A 136 13.25 -11.98 -16.47
C THR A 136 11.74 -12.08 -16.28
N THR A 137 11.29 -13.04 -15.48
CA THR A 137 9.87 -13.29 -15.22
C THR A 137 9.27 -12.13 -14.43
N ARG A 138 8.20 -11.52 -14.96
CA ARG A 138 7.49 -10.44 -14.27
C ARG A 138 6.57 -11.02 -13.21
N ILE A 139 6.70 -10.53 -11.98
CA ILE A 139 5.87 -10.92 -10.84
C ILE A 139 4.96 -9.74 -10.47
N ALA A 140 3.69 -10.04 -10.21
CA ALA A 140 2.72 -9.09 -9.67
C ALA A 140 3.15 -8.68 -8.24
N PHE A 141 3.46 -7.40 -8.03
CA PHE A 141 4.00 -6.91 -6.76
C PHE A 141 2.92 -6.38 -5.81
N GLY A 142 1.77 -5.95 -6.34
CA GLY A 142 0.64 -5.45 -5.57
C GLY A 142 0.17 -6.37 -4.43
N PRO A 143 0.11 -7.71 -4.59
CA PRO A 143 -0.21 -8.63 -3.51
C PRO A 143 0.72 -8.53 -2.31
N TRP A 144 2.01 -8.40 -2.55
CA TRP A 144 3.02 -8.30 -1.49
C TRP A 144 2.98 -6.94 -0.81
N MET A 145 2.66 -5.87 -1.57
CA MET A 145 2.43 -4.55 -1.00
C MET A 145 1.25 -4.55 -0.03
N ILE A 146 0.12 -5.15 -0.40
CA ILE A 146 -1.09 -5.20 0.44
C ILE A 146 -0.86 -6.13 1.65
N ALA A 147 -0.22 -7.29 1.46
CA ALA A 147 0.16 -8.17 2.57
C ALA A 147 1.12 -7.47 3.55
N GLY A 148 2.11 -6.73 3.03
CA GLY A 148 3.00 -5.91 3.83
C GLY A 148 2.24 -4.84 4.62
N ALA A 149 1.29 -4.14 3.99
CA ALA A 149 0.45 -3.16 4.68
C ALA A 149 -0.35 -3.79 5.83
N LEU A 150 -0.93 -4.97 5.63
CA LEU A 150 -1.63 -5.70 6.69
C LEU A 150 -0.68 -6.06 7.84
N LEU A 151 0.52 -6.56 7.55
CA LEU A 151 1.51 -6.85 8.59
C LEU A 151 1.95 -5.57 9.33
N GLY A 152 2.13 -4.47 8.62
CA GLY A 152 2.44 -3.17 9.21
C GLY A 152 1.38 -2.72 10.21
N VAL A 153 0.09 -2.87 9.87
CA VAL A 153 -1.02 -2.54 10.76
C VAL A 153 -1.12 -3.49 11.97
N LEU A 154 -0.81 -4.77 11.79
CA LEU A 154 -0.98 -5.80 12.84
C LEU A 154 0.18 -5.85 13.84
N VAL A 155 1.41 -5.62 13.37
CA VAL A 155 2.65 -5.85 14.14
C VAL A 155 3.31 -4.55 14.55
N GLY A 156 3.07 -3.46 13.81
CA GLY A 156 3.67 -2.16 14.09
C GLY A 156 2.94 -1.39 15.17
#